data_AF-A0A7J2HWU4-F1
#
_entry.id   AF-A0A7J2HWU4-F1
#
_cell.length_a   1.000
_cell.length_b   1.000
_cell.length_c   1.000
_cell.angle_alpha   90.00
_cell.angle_beta   90.00
_cell.angle_gamma   90.00
#
_symmetry.space_group_name_H-M   'P 1'
#
loop_
_entity.id
_entity.type
_entity.pdbx_description
1 polymer ?
#
loop_
_entity_poly.entity_id
_entity_poly.type
_entity_poly.pdbx_seq_one_letter_code
_entity_poly.pdbx_strand_id
1 'polypeptide(L)' 'MPVLGRYYEKLIWRKRKELPELVKLWQERLVKWRRQPAVVRVERPTRPDRARELGYKAKQGFIIARVRVRRGGRRKPR' A
#
# COMPACT_ATOMS: atom_id res chain seq x y z
N MET A 1 -11.27 0.05 25.23
CA MET A 1 -10.89 -1.21 24.53
C MET A 1 -10.47 -0.92 23.09
N PRO A 2 -9.29 -1.33 22.64
CA PRO A 2 -8.94 -1.26 21.22
C PRO A 2 -9.80 -2.27 20.46
N VAL A 3 -10.61 -1.80 19.52
CA VAL A 3 -11.37 -2.66 18.59
C VAL A 3 -10.43 -3.66 17.93
N LEU A 4 -10.63 -4.96 18.22
CA LEU A 4 -9.79 -6.07 17.78
C LEU A 4 -9.42 -5.99 16.30
N GLY A 5 -10.35 -5.58 15.43
CA GLY A 5 -10.15 -5.48 13.98
C GLY A 5 -8.95 -4.62 13.55
N ARG A 6 -8.71 -3.47 14.21
CA ARG A 6 -7.59 -2.57 13.83
C ARG A 6 -6.22 -3.15 14.13
N TYR A 7 -6.13 -3.97 15.18
CA TYR A 7 -4.89 -4.63 15.58
C TYR A 7 -4.55 -5.79 14.64
N TYR A 8 -5.55 -6.56 14.22
CA TYR A 8 -5.37 -7.66 13.27
C TYR A 8 -4.84 -7.19 11.91
N GLU A 9 -5.36 -6.09 11.34
CA GLU A 9 -4.86 -5.57 10.06
C GLU A 9 -3.36 -5.25 10.12
N LYS A 10 -2.92 -4.62 11.21
CA LYS A 10 -1.50 -4.26 11.43
C LYS A 10 -0.62 -5.51 11.58
N LEU A 11 -1.10 -6.53 12.31
CA LEU A 11 -0.41 -7.82 12.47
C LEU A 11 -0.30 -8.59 11.16
N ILE A 12 -1.40 -8.69 10.41
CA ILE A 12 -1.46 -9.37 9.11
C ILE A 12 -0.42 -8.77 8.15
N TRP A 13 -0.31 -7.44 8.14
CA TRP A 13 0.66 -6.76 7.31
C TRP A 13 2.11 -6.93 7.76
N ARG A 14 2.37 -7.11 9.06
CA ARG A 14 3.71 -7.46 9.58
C ARG A 14 4.11 -8.88 9.16
N LYS A 15 3.19 -9.84 9.30
CA LYS A 15 3.36 -11.25 8.94
C LYS A 15 3.05 -11.56 7.47
N ARG A 16 2.93 -10.55 6.62
CA ARG A 16 2.50 -10.70 5.21
C ARG A 16 3.31 -11.73 4.42
N LYS A 17 4.61 -11.87 4.74
CA LYS A 17 5.50 -12.84 4.05
C LYS A 17 5.25 -14.29 4.49
N GLU A 18 4.70 -14.49 5.68
CA GLU A 18 4.43 -15.80 6.27
C GLU A 18 3.09 -16.37 5.78
N LEU A 19 2.14 -15.49 5.41
CA LEU A 19 0.80 -15.88 4.96
C LEU A 19 0.77 -16.10 3.44
N PRO A 20 0.61 -17.35 2.95
CA PRO A 20 0.69 -17.66 1.52
C PRO A 20 -0.33 -16.92 0.67
N GLU A 21 -1.56 -16.75 1.17
CA GLU A 21 -2.65 -16.05 0.47
C GLU A 21 -2.29 -14.58 0.19
N LEU A 22 -1.68 -13.91 1.17
CA LEU A 22 -1.27 -12.52 1.05
C LEU A 22 -0.07 -12.36 0.12
N VAL A 23 0.84 -13.33 0.10
CA VAL A 23 1.95 -13.35 -0.86
C VAL A 23 1.39 -13.46 -2.28
N LYS A 24 0.46 -14.39 -2.52
CA LYS A 24 -0.19 -14.59 -3.83
C LYS A 24 -0.93 -13.32 -4.29
N LEU A 25 -1.77 -12.76 -3.41
CA LEU A 25 -2.47 -11.50 -3.67
C LEU A 25 -1.51 -10.35 -3.99
N TRP A 26 -0.35 -10.31 -3.32
CA TRP A 26 0.66 -9.29 -3.58
C TRP A 26 1.35 -9.48 -4.93
N GLN A 27 1.65 -10.71 -5.32
CA GLN A 27 2.22 -11.02 -6.63
C GLN A 27 1.30 -10.59 -7.76
N GLU A 28 0.01 -10.93 -7.69
CA GLU A 28 -1.00 -10.52 -8.68
C GLU A 28 -1.10 -9.01 -8.81
N ARG A 29 -1.12 -8.30 -7.67
CA ARG A 29 -1.10 -6.83 -7.63
C ARG A 29 0.15 -6.26 -8.28
N LEU A 30 1.33 -6.81 -7.97
CA LEU A 30 2.60 -6.34 -8.54
C LEU A 30 2.63 -6.54 -10.06
N VAL A 31 2.14 -7.67 -10.57
CA VAL A 31 2.03 -7.91 -12.02
C VAL A 31 1.13 -6.87 -12.68
N LYS A 32 -0.03 -6.58 -12.09
CA LYS A 32 -0.95 -5.54 -12.58
C LYS A 32 -0.30 -4.16 -12.56
N TRP A 33 0.41 -3.80 -11.49
CA TRP A 33 1.01 -2.46 -11.33
C TRP A 33 2.23 -2.23 -12.22
N ARG A 34 2.90 -3.28 -12.69
CA ARG A 34 4.00 -3.14 -13.67
C ARG A 34 3.50 -2.56 -15.01
N ARG A 35 2.27 -2.90 -15.39
CA ARG A 35 1.61 -2.45 -16.64
C ARG A 35 0.98 -1.06 -16.53
N GLN A 36 0.86 -0.52 -15.32
CA GLN A 36 0.23 0.78 -15.06
C GLN A 36 1.24 1.94 -15.22
N PRO A 37 0.75 3.19 -15.43
CA PRO A 37 1.62 4.36 -15.49
C PRO A 37 2.28 4.67 -14.14
N ALA A 38 3.27 5.57 -14.15
CA ALA A 38 4.11 5.82 -12.97
C ALA A 38 3.34 6.41 -11.78
N VAL A 39 2.32 7.22 -12.05
CA VAL A 39 1.42 7.82 -11.06
C VAL A 39 -0.01 7.42 -11.41
N VAL A 40 -0.72 6.80 -10.46
CA VAL A 40 -2.10 6.37 -10.63
C VAL A 40 -2.91 6.84 -9.43
N ARG A 41 -4.01 7.54 -9.67
CA ARG A 41 -5.00 7.83 -8.63
C ARG A 41 -5.75 6.55 -8.26
N VAL A 42 -5.89 6.30 -6.97
CA VAL A 42 -6.59 5.12 -6.42
C VAL A 42 -7.72 5.61 -5.52
N GLU A 43 -8.89 4.99 -5.63
CA GLU A 43 -10.08 5.39 -4.86
C GLU A 43 -9.95 5.07 -3.37
N ARG A 44 -9.36 3.91 -3.02
CA ARG A 44 -9.22 3.44 -1.64
C ARG A 44 -7.77 3.07 -1.30
N PRO A 45 -7.33 3.32 -0.06
CA PRO A 45 -5.99 2.92 0.37
C PRO A 45 -5.85 1.40 0.33
N THR A 46 -4.69 0.91 -0.11
CA THR A 46 -4.37 -0.52 -0.01
C THR A 46 -4.13 -0.96 1.44
N ARG A 47 -3.83 0.00 2.33
CA ARG A 47 -3.56 -0.19 3.76
C ARG A 47 -4.40 0.83 4.56
N PRO A 48 -5.69 0.56 4.79
CA PRO A 48 -6.57 1.51 5.48
C PRO A 48 -6.14 1.74 6.94
N ASP A 49 -5.56 0.72 7.59
CA ASP A 49 -4.97 0.78 8.92
C ASP A 49 -3.93 1.91 9.03
N ARG A 50 -2.88 1.85 8.19
CA ARG A 50 -1.80 2.83 8.18
C ARG A 50 -2.26 4.17 7.63
N ALA A 51 -3.15 4.19 6.65
CA ALA A 51 -3.69 5.43 6.11
C ALA A 51 -4.39 6.24 7.21
N ARG A 52 -5.23 5.59 8.03
CA ARG A 52 -5.92 6.24 9.17
C ARG A 52 -4.93 6.74 10.23
N GLU A 53 -3.87 5.99 10.51
CA GLU A 53 -2.79 6.40 11.43
C GLU A 53 -2.05 7.66 10.93
N LEU A 54 -1.92 7.81 9.61
CA LEU A 54 -1.35 9.00 8.96
C LEU A 54 -2.37 10.15 8.77
N GLY A 55 -3.61 10.01 9.26
CA GLY A 55 -4.63 11.05 9.19
C GLY A 55 -5.60 10.97 8.00
N TYR A 56 -5.58 9.90 7.21
CA TYR A 56 -6.60 9.68 6.18
C TYR A 56 -7.98 9.52 6.81
N LYS A 57 -8.93 10.33 6.33
CA LYS A 57 -10.35 10.20 6.62
C LYS A 57 -11.09 9.91 5.32
N ALA A 58 -12.09 9.03 5.38
CA ALA A 58 -12.98 8.76 4.25
C ALA A 58 -13.99 9.91 4.08
N LYS A 59 -13.49 11.08 3.67
CA LYS A 59 -14.25 12.29 3.39
C LYS A 59 -13.87 12.81 2.01
N GLN A 60 -14.75 13.57 1.39
CA GLN A 60 -14.41 14.31 0.16
C GLN A 60 -13.24 15.27 0.45
N GLY A 61 -12.33 15.41 -0.52
CA GLY A 61 -11.09 16.19 -0.39
C GLY A 61 -9.82 15.37 -0.13
N PHE A 62 -9.93 14.08 0.25
CA PHE A 62 -8.77 13.20 0.34
C PHE A 62 -8.55 12.45 -0.98
N ILE A 63 -7.34 12.57 -1.54
CA ILE A 63 -6.93 11.86 -2.75
C ILE A 63 -5.78 10.92 -2.39
N ILE A 64 -5.84 9.69 -2.88
CA ILE A 64 -4.75 8.73 -2.76
C ILE A 64 -4.16 8.50 -4.14
N ALA A 65 -2.85 8.61 -4.23
CA ALA A 65 -2.10 8.26 -5.42
C ALA A 65 -1.12 7.12 -5.11
N ARG A 66 -0.98 6.19 -6.04
CA ARG A 66 0.08 5.20 -6.07
C ARG A 66 1.16 5.70 -7.01
N VAL A 67 2.40 5.71 -6.53
CA VAL A 67 3.57 6.12 -7.30
C VAL A 67 4.57 4.97 -7.38
N ARG A 68 5.11 4.71 -8.58
CA ARG A 68 6.20 3.76 -8.79
C ARG A 68 7.52 4.52 -8.81
N VAL A 69 8.43 4.15 -7.91
CA VAL A 69 9.81 4.64 -7.87
C VAL A 69 10.75 3.49 -8.28
N ARG A 70 11.77 3.81 -9.09
CA ARG A 70 12.79 2.84 -9.49
C ARG A 70 13.65 2.48 -8.28
N ARG A 71 13.94 1.19 -8.09
CA ARG A 71 14.91 0.73 -7.09
C ARG A 71 16.33 0.99 -7.60
N GLY A 72 17.23 1.41 -6.72
CA GLY A 72 18.62 1.74 -7.01
C GLY A 72 19.04 3.09 -6.43
N GLY A 73 20.34 3.38 -6.45
CA GLY A 73 20.89 4.67 -6.02
C GLY A 73 20.85 5.74 -7.13
N ARG A 74 21.09 7.00 -6.75
CA ARG A 74 21.28 8.11 -7.70
C ARG A 74 22.66 7.98 -8.33
N ARG A 75 22.73 7.90 -9.66
CA ARG A 75 24.02 8.01 -10.39
C ARG A 75 24.45 9.48 -10.38
N LYS A 76 25.72 9.76 -10.05
CA LYS A 76 26.26 11.13 -10.10
C LYS A 76 26.14 11.66 -11.54
N PRO A 77 25.44 12.78 -11.78
CA PRO A 77 25.47 13.43 -13.09
C PRO A 77 26.90 13.91 -13.38
N ARG A 78 27.36 13.70 -14.61
CA ARG A 78 28.69 14.18 -15.05
C ARG A 78 28.69 15.69 -15.13
#